data_AF-A0A167MSS6-F1
#
_entry.id   AF-A0A167MSS6-F1
#
_cell.length_a   1.000
_cell.length_b   1.000
_cell.length_c   1.000
_cell.angle_alpha   90.00
_cell.angle_beta   90.00
_cell.angle_gamma   90.00
#
_symmetry.space_group_name_H-M   'P 1'
#
loop_
_entity.id
_entity.type
_entity.pdbx_description
1 polymer ?
#
loop_
_entity_poly.entity_id
_entity_poly.type
_entity_poly.pdbx_seq_one_letter_code
_entity_poly.pdbx_strand_id
1 'polypeptide(L)'
;MSFIPLFPPLTRSNVLACQLSSWYPLFASVSIKTVTIRPLDTEFRNYLLADGVQIPQGSEDITARSGLSDDESDEEEDVPSYAFPALDASIRKAVAAFGAVFPKLNWSSPKDAAWMLPQSSPLKCTSPADVYLLLKSSDFVNHDVDPATVFEGCQEDTDEKDMNYELELSLRKWYAIDRSREFRCFVRDNVLLGASQRDSNYYEYLNDPQTQESVLGVIDHFWRENIMERCPAGPHYAFDLLLTRDLCRAHLVDINPFAPRTDPLLFTYEELQDLVRGATPRPKLAVIDSAAHVDAARNAPTFQHNMVPLEALHLAAGRTPHDFNDALVEEIRRSAAEGA
;
A
#
# COMPACT_ATOMS: atom_id res chain seq x y z
N MET A 1 -11.52 -7.60 -36.72
CA MET A 1 -10.68 -7.21 -35.56
C MET A 1 -10.85 -8.29 -34.52
N SER A 2 -9.75 -8.84 -33.99
CA SER A 2 -9.81 -9.80 -32.88
C SER A 2 -10.46 -9.11 -31.66
N PHE A 3 -11.33 -9.83 -30.96
CA PHE A 3 -11.92 -9.35 -29.72
C PHE A 3 -10.82 -9.25 -28.66
N ILE A 4 -10.51 -8.03 -28.23
CA ILE A 4 -9.60 -7.78 -27.09
C ILE A 4 -10.52 -7.64 -25.86
N PRO A 5 -10.44 -8.54 -24.86
CA PRO A 5 -11.26 -8.44 -23.65
C PRO A 5 -10.88 -7.19 -22.83
N LEU A 6 -11.72 -6.76 -21.89
CA LEU A 6 -11.39 -5.59 -21.06
C LEU A 6 -10.19 -5.88 -20.17
N PHE A 7 -10.19 -7.05 -19.53
CA PHE A 7 -9.10 -7.55 -18.71
C PHE A 7 -8.49 -8.82 -19.34
N PRO A 8 -7.17 -9.01 -19.24
CA PRO A 8 -6.57 -10.32 -19.48
C PRO A 8 -7.05 -11.32 -18.41
N PRO A 9 -6.94 -12.65 -18.66
CA PRO A 9 -7.16 -13.65 -17.62
C PRO A 9 -6.26 -13.37 -16.40
N LEU A 10 -6.85 -13.40 -15.21
CA LEU A 10 -6.12 -13.31 -13.95
C LEU A 10 -5.95 -14.71 -13.38
N THR A 11 -4.72 -15.12 -13.13
CA THR A 11 -4.39 -16.41 -12.50
C THR A 11 -3.70 -16.19 -11.15
N ARG A 12 -3.62 -17.22 -10.29
CA ARG A 12 -2.90 -17.07 -9.01
C ARG A 12 -1.43 -16.79 -9.25
N SER A 13 -0.84 -17.38 -10.30
CA SER A 13 0.52 -17.08 -10.72
C SER A 13 0.74 -15.60 -11.03
N ASN A 14 -0.22 -14.93 -11.69
CA ASN A 14 -0.10 -13.49 -11.96
C ASN A 14 -0.13 -12.65 -10.67
N VAL A 15 -0.99 -13.01 -9.72
CA VAL A 15 -1.09 -12.32 -8.42
C VAL A 15 0.20 -12.51 -7.62
N LEU A 16 0.67 -13.75 -7.49
CA LEU A 16 1.92 -14.09 -6.79
C LEU A 16 3.14 -13.47 -7.46
N ALA A 17 3.17 -13.36 -8.78
CA ALA A 17 4.25 -12.69 -9.49
C ALA A 17 4.37 -11.20 -9.14
N CYS A 18 3.29 -10.55 -8.71
CA CYS A 18 3.26 -9.15 -8.27
C CYS A 18 3.64 -8.96 -6.79
N GLN A 19 3.86 -10.04 -6.03
CA GLN A 19 4.27 -9.92 -4.63
C GLN A 19 5.69 -9.37 -4.52
N LEU A 20 6.00 -8.64 -3.45
CA LEU A 20 7.28 -7.95 -3.35
C LEU A 20 8.48 -8.90 -3.41
N SER A 21 8.43 -10.05 -2.75
CA SER A 21 9.50 -11.05 -2.84
C SER A 21 9.70 -11.68 -4.22
N SER A 22 8.72 -11.59 -5.13
CA SER A 22 8.84 -12.07 -6.51
C SER A 22 9.63 -11.07 -7.37
N TRP A 23 9.22 -9.80 -7.38
CA TRP A 23 9.80 -8.81 -8.29
C TRP A 23 11.00 -8.05 -7.70
N TYR A 24 11.05 -7.84 -6.38
CA TYR A 24 12.09 -7.01 -5.77
C TYR A 24 13.52 -7.52 -6.02
N PRO A 25 13.83 -8.83 -5.91
CA PRO A 25 15.18 -9.32 -6.20
C PRO A 25 15.66 -9.00 -7.62
N LEU A 26 14.75 -8.94 -8.60
CA LEU A 26 15.06 -8.61 -9.99
C LEU A 26 15.32 -7.11 -10.17
N PHE A 27 14.65 -6.26 -9.39
CA PHE A 27 14.65 -4.81 -9.58
C PHE A 27 15.27 -4.02 -8.41
N ALA A 28 15.97 -4.69 -7.49
CA ALA A 28 16.53 -4.08 -6.29
C ALA A 28 17.47 -2.89 -6.58
N SER A 29 18.21 -2.92 -7.70
CA SER A 29 19.11 -1.84 -8.13
C SER A 29 18.39 -0.56 -8.55
N VAL A 30 17.12 -0.67 -8.96
CA VAL A 30 16.30 0.44 -9.47
C VAL A 30 15.07 0.70 -8.59
N SER A 31 14.97 0.05 -7.43
CA SER A 31 13.88 0.23 -6.47
C SER A 31 14.40 0.81 -5.15
N ILE A 32 13.48 1.17 -4.26
CA ILE A 32 13.81 1.63 -2.92
C ILE A 32 14.32 0.45 -2.09
N LYS A 33 15.43 0.64 -1.36
CA LYS A 33 16.00 -0.39 -0.48
C LYS A 33 14.93 -0.98 0.43
N THR A 34 14.76 -2.30 0.37
CA THR A 34 13.72 -3.05 1.07
C THR A 34 14.32 -4.34 1.61
N VAL A 35 13.90 -4.74 2.81
CA VAL A 35 14.16 -6.06 3.39
C VAL A 35 12.82 -6.76 3.55
N THR A 36 12.74 -8.02 3.14
CA THR A 36 11.53 -8.84 3.29
C THR A 36 11.76 -9.91 4.33
N ILE A 37 10.82 -10.03 5.26
CA ILE A 37 10.77 -11.06 6.31
C ILE A 37 9.68 -12.03 5.90
N ARG A 38 10.06 -13.27 5.58
CA ARG A 38 9.17 -14.33 5.14
C ARG A 38 9.72 -15.73 5.48
N PRO A 39 8.84 -16.74 5.68
CA PRO A 39 7.40 -16.60 5.86
C PRO A 39 7.08 -15.99 7.24
N LEU A 40 5.97 -15.26 7.34
CA LEU A 40 5.36 -14.96 8.63
C LEU A 40 4.54 -16.17 9.08
N ASP A 41 4.61 -16.49 10.37
CA ASP A 41 3.93 -17.67 10.91
C ASP A 41 2.40 -17.50 11.00
N THR A 42 1.72 -18.62 11.24
CA THR A 42 0.26 -18.66 11.39
C THR A 42 -0.19 -17.87 12.62
N GLU A 43 0.64 -17.77 13.67
CA GLU A 43 0.32 -17.00 14.86
C GLU A 43 0.24 -15.49 14.55
N PHE A 44 1.19 -14.97 13.78
CA PHE A 44 1.17 -13.58 13.31
C PHE A 44 -0.02 -13.31 12.36
N ARG A 45 -0.36 -14.28 11.51
CA ARG A 45 -1.58 -14.19 10.68
C ARG A 45 -2.83 -14.08 11.55
N ASN A 46 -2.96 -14.95 12.55
CA ASN A 46 -4.09 -14.93 13.49
C ASN A 46 -4.11 -13.64 14.30
N TYR A 47 -2.94 -13.13 14.69
CA TYR A 47 -2.82 -11.81 15.30
C TYR A 47 -3.41 -10.75 14.39
N LEU A 48 -3.00 -10.63 13.13
CA LEU A 48 -3.54 -9.62 12.21
C LEU A 48 -5.07 -9.72 12.05
N LEU A 49 -5.61 -10.95 11.97
CA LEU A 49 -7.05 -11.20 11.83
C LEU A 49 -7.86 -10.99 13.13
N ALA A 50 -7.21 -10.98 14.29
CA ALA A 50 -7.90 -10.74 15.55
C ALA A 50 -8.44 -9.31 15.60
N ASP A 51 -9.60 -9.13 16.22
CA ASP A 51 -10.18 -7.81 16.42
C ASP A 51 -9.34 -6.97 17.41
N GLY A 52 -9.41 -5.66 17.26
CA GLY A 52 -8.74 -4.71 18.14
C GLY A 52 -7.26 -4.47 17.83
N VAL A 53 -6.76 -3.35 18.34
CA VAL A 53 -5.39 -2.87 18.16
C VAL A 53 -4.60 -3.20 19.43
N GLN A 54 -4.10 -4.43 19.50
CA GLN A 54 -3.20 -4.87 20.58
C GLN A 54 -1.76 -4.81 20.09
N ILE A 55 -0.88 -4.21 20.90
CA ILE A 55 0.56 -4.17 20.60
C ILE A 55 1.24 -5.37 21.26
N PRO A 56 1.99 -6.21 20.51
CA PRO A 56 2.65 -7.38 21.08
C PRO A 56 3.65 -7.01 22.18
N GLN A 57 3.78 -7.85 23.20
CA GLN A 57 4.71 -7.64 24.30
C GLN A 57 6.16 -7.59 23.80
N GLY A 58 6.94 -6.60 24.25
CA GLY A 58 8.34 -6.40 23.83
C GLY A 58 8.54 -5.55 22.57
N SER A 59 7.44 -5.13 21.92
CA SER A 59 7.47 -4.29 20.71
C SER A 59 7.88 -2.84 20.98
N GLU A 60 7.67 -2.36 22.20
CA GLU A 60 8.03 -1.00 22.61
C GLU A 60 9.55 -0.89 22.79
N ASP A 61 10.12 0.24 22.37
CA ASP A 61 11.48 0.60 22.76
C ASP A 61 11.46 1.03 24.23
N ILE A 62 12.46 0.59 25.02
CA ILE A 62 12.61 0.90 26.46
C ILE A 62 12.53 2.42 26.75
N THR A 63 12.70 3.27 25.73
CA THR A 63 12.62 4.74 25.79
C THR A 63 11.22 5.34 25.67
N ALA A 64 10.16 4.57 25.36
CA ALA A 64 8.78 5.08 25.26
C ALA A 64 7.99 4.96 26.59
N ARG A 65 8.67 4.71 27.72
CA ARG A 65 8.09 4.89 29.06
C ARG A 65 8.00 6.39 29.41
N SER A 66 7.24 7.15 28.63
CA SER A 66 6.79 8.47 29.04
C SER A 66 5.27 8.52 28.97
N GLY A 67 4.63 8.15 30.09
CA GLY A 67 3.50 8.96 30.54
C GLY A 67 2.19 8.27 30.91
N LEU A 68 2.01 6.96 30.81
CA LEU A 68 0.77 6.31 31.28
C LEU A 68 1.08 4.95 31.91
N SER A 69 1.60 4.98 33.14
CA SER A 69 1.41 3.88 34.09
C SER A 69 0.15 4.23 34.86
N ASP A 70 -1.02 3.87 34.34
CA ASP A 70 -2.23 3.85 35.16
C ASP A 70 -2.43 2.41 35.62
N ASP A 71 -2.24 2.24 36.92
CA ASP A 71 -2.34 1.00 37.68
C ASP A 71 -3.82 0.87 38.08
N GLU A 72 -4.67 0.55 37.12
CA GLU A 72 -6.08 0.19 37.37
C GLU A 72 -6.22 -1.30 37.08
N SER A 73 -6.11 -2.07 38.15
CA SER A 73 -6.40 -3.49 38.22
C SER A 73 -7.90 -3.72 38.06
N ASP A 74 -8.35 -3.99 36.84
CA ASP A 74 -9.68 -4.52 36.58
C ASP A 74 -9.60 -5.86 35.84
N GLU A 75 -10.51 -6.74 36.22
CA GLU A 75 -10.61 -8.19 36.00
C GLU A 75 -10.03 -8.70 34.67
N GLU A 76 -9.07 -9.65 34.76
CA GLU A 76 -8.45 -10.33 33.62
C GLU A 76 -9.51 -11.07 32.78
N GLU A 77 -10.11 -10.38 31.81
CA GLU A 77 -10.64 -11.05 30.64
C GLU A 77 -9.48 -11.75 29.92
N ASP A 78 -9.73 -12.95 29.39
CA ASP A 78 -8.79 -13.88 28.76
C ASP A 78 -8.30 -13.34 27.40
N VAL A 79 -7.76 -12.11 27.40
CA VAL A 79 -7.31 -11.39 26.21
C VAL A 79 -6.01 -12.03 25.72
N PRO A 80 -5.96 -12.57 24.48
CA PRO A 80 -4.76 -13.22 23.97
C PRO A 80 -3.57 -12.25 23.98
N SER A 81 -2.52 -12.58 24.73
CA SER A 81 -1.29 -11.80 24.73
C SER A 81 -0.34 -12.33 23.66
N TYR A 82 -0.05 -11.49 22.66
CA TYR A 82 0.87 -11.83 21.57
C TYR A 82 2.29 -11.35 21.85
N ALA A 83 3.29 -12.12 21.41
CA ALA A 83 4.70 -11.72 21.45
C ALA A 83 5.44 -12.31 20.23
N PHE A 84 6.22 -11.48 19.53
CA PHE A 84 6.97 -11.92 18.33
C PHE A 84 8.46 -11.57 18.40
N PRO A 85 9.24 -12.11 19.36
CA PRO A 85 10.63 -11.67 19.60
C PRO A 85 11.56 -11.75 18.37
N ALA A 86 11.38 -12.78 17.53
CA ALA A 86 12.17 -12.94 16.31
C ALA A 86 11.81 -11.90 15.22
N LEU A 87 10.51 -11.57 15.12
CA LEU A 87 10.02 -10.54 14.21
C LEU A 87 10.46 -9.15 14.68
N ASP A 88 10.34 -8.87 15.98
CA ASP A 88 10.83 -7.65 16.63
C ASP A 88 12.31 -7.44 16.35
N ALA A 89 13.15 -8.47 16.56
CA ALA A 89 14.58 -8.39 16.29
C ALA A 89 14.86 -8.06 14.80
N SER A 90 14.07 -8.63 13.89
CA SER A 90 14.20 -8.38 12.45
C SER A 90 13.77 -6.96 12.07
N ILE A 91 12.67 -6.45 12.65
CA ILE A 91 12.21 -5.07 12.46
C ILE A 91 13.24 -4.08 13.00
N ARG A 92 13.71 -4.28 14.24
CA ARG A 92 14.75 -3.44 14.87
C ARG A 92 16.03 -3.41 14.04
N LYS A 93 16.44 -4.55 13.48
CA LYS A 93 17.59 -4.63 12.57
C LYS A 93 17.38 -3.80 11.30
N ALA A 94 16.19 -3.86 10.69
CA ALA A 94 15.87 -3.07 9.51
C ALA A 94 15.83 -1.57 9.81
N VAL A 95 15.22 -1.17 10.93
CA VAL A 95 15.23 0.21 11.42
C VAL A 95 16.67 0.69 11.65
N ALA A 96 17.51 -0.09 12.33
CA ALA A 96 18.92 0.27 12.54
C ALA A 96 19.69 0.46 11.21
N ALA A 97 19.39 -0.34 10.19
CA ALA A 97 20.03 -0.23 8.87
C ALA A 97 19.52 0.97 8.04
N PHE A 98 18.25 1.35 8.18
CA PHE A 98 17.58 2.33 7.33
C PHE A 98 17.30 3.68 8.00
N GLY A 99 17.41 3.75 9.32
CA GLY A 99 16.99 4.87 10.18
C GLY A 99 15.50 4.85 10.49
N ALA A 100 14.67 4.69 9.46
CA ALA A 100 13.23 4.50 9.58
C ALA A 100 12.73 3.62 8.43
N VAL A 101 11.62 2.93 8.65
CA VAL A 101 11.04 2.00 7.69
C VAL A 101 9.58 2.32 7.38
N PHE A 102 9.14 1.90 6.20
CA PHE A 102 7.78 1.90 5.72
C PHE A 102 7.34 0.44 5.56
N PRO A 103 6.36 -0.04 6.34
CA PRO A 103 5.92 -1.42 6.28
C PRO A 103 4.92 -1.66 5.14
N LYS A 104 4.94 -2.87 4.60
CA LYS A 104 4.03 -3.36 3.56
C LYS A 104 3.93 -4.88 3.71
N LEU A 105 2.78 -5.48 3.45
CA LEU A 105 2.71 -6.94 3.29
C LEU A 105 3.12 -7.37 1.87
N ASN A 106 2.55 -8.46 1.34
CA ASN A 106 2.85 -8.99 0.01
C ASN A 106 2.60 -7.95 -1.10
N TRP A 107 1.48 -7.21 -1.04
CA TRP A 107 1.03 -6.26 -2.07
C TRP A 107 0.50 -4.93 -1.53
N SER A 108 0.00 -4.89 -0.30
CA SER A 108 -0.73 -3.74 0.22
C SER A 108 0.06 -3.03 1.31
N SER A 109 0.07 -1.69 1.25
CA SER A 109 0.68 -0.82 2.25
C SER A 109 -0.41 -0.18 3.11
N PRO A 110 -0.17 0.05 4.41
CA PRO A 110 -1.17 0.58 5.34
C PRO A 110 -1.39 2.09 5.20
N LYS A 111 -1.59 2.57 3.97
CA LYS A 111 -1.72 4.01 3.64
C LYS A 111 -2.97 4.64 4.24
N ASP A 112 -4.01 3.84 4.39
CA ASP A 112 -5.28 4.15 5.05
C ASP A 112 -5.15 4.25 6.58
N ALA A 113 -4.12 3.62 7.16
CA ALA A 113 -3.77 3.75 8.58
C ALA A 113 -2.75 4.85 8.88
N ALA A 114 -2.42 5.72 7.90
CA ALA A 114 -1.39 6.75 8.07
C ALA A 114 -1.66 7.71 9.26
N TRP A 115 -2.92 7.86 9.65
CA TRP A 115 -3.38 8.70 10.75
C TRP A 115 -2.99 8.19 12.14
N MET A 116 -2.57 6.93 12.25
CA MET A 116 -2.09 6.33 13.51
C MET A 116 -0.72 6.87 13.95
N LEU A 117 0.04 7.46 13.03
CA LEU A 117 1.36 8.03 13.31
C LEU A 117 1.34 9.55 13.14
N PRO A 118 2.33 10.28 13.69
CA PRO A 118 2.39 11.74 13.59
C PRO A 118 2.28 12.23 12.14
N GLN A 119 1.39 13.21 11.90
CA GLN A 119 1.14 13.77 10.57
C GLN A 119 2.36 14.43 9.92
N SER A 120 3.35 14.84 10.71
CA SER A 120 4.62 15.38 10.21
C SER A 120 5.50 14.30 9.56
N SER A 121 5.24 13.02 9.84
CA SER A 121 5.96 11.87 9.27
C SER A 121 5.04 10.66 9.14
N PRO A 122 4.04 10.71 8.25
CA PRO A 122 3.09 9.62 8.09
C PRO A 122 3.81 8.36 7.61
N LEU A 123 3.37 7.20 8.09
CA LEU A 123 3.88 5.88 7.69
C LEU A 123 5.39 5.67 7.96
N LYS A 124 5.97 6.51 8.84
CA LYS A 124 7.37 6.41 9.26
C LYS A 124 7.48 5.60 10.54
N CYS A 125 7.86 4.34 10.43
CA CYS A 125 8.09 3.47 11.57
C CYS A 125 9.54 3.55 12.04
N THR A 126 9.72 3.68 13.34
CA THR A 126 11.02 3.69 14.04
C THR A 126 11.12 2.60 15.11
N SER A 127 10.04 1.88 15.39
CA SER A 127 10.00 0.75 16.31
C SER A 127 9.11 -0.37 15.77
N PRO A 128 9.18 -1.60 16.33
CA PRO A 128 8.20 -2.65 16.05
C PRO A 128 6.76 -2.24 16.38
N ALA A 129 6.55 -1.52 17.50
CA ALA A 129 5.24 -0.99 17.88
C ALA A 129 4.61 -0.14 16.76
N ASP A 130 5.37 0.76 16.14
CA ASP A 130 4.89 1.58 15.01
C ASP A 130 4.44 0.70 13.82
N VAL A 131 5.17 -0.39 13.54
CA VAL A 131 4.86 -1.32 12.44
C VAL A 131 3.56 -2.06 12.75
N TYR A 132 3.44 -2.64 13.94
CA TYR A 132 2.24 -3.37 14.33
C TYR A 132 1.01 -2.49 14.36
N LEU A 133 1.14 -1.27 14.91
CA LEU A 133 0.06 -0.29 14.95
C LEU A 133 -0.49 0.00 13.54
N LEU A 134 0.38 0.30 12.57
CA LEU A 134 -0.05 0.55 11.19
C LEU A 134 -0.69 -0.66 10.53
N LEU A 135 -0.11 -1.86 10.70
CA LEU A 135 -0.63 -3.06 10.06
C LEU A 135 -1.99 -3.45 10.63
N LYS A 136 -2.19 -3.29 11.94
CA LYS A 136 -3.46 -3.59 12.61
C LYS A 136 -4.58 -2.61 12.32
N SER A 137 -4.24 -1.35 12.07
CA SER A 137 -5.23 -0.30 11.81
C SER A 137 -5.53 -0.10 10.33
N SER A 138 -5.07 -0.99 9.45
CA SER A 138 -5.23 -0.88 8.00
C SER A 138 -6.17 -1.94 7.43
N ASP A 139 -7.23 -1.48 6.78
CA ASP A 139 -8.14 -2.35 6.03
C ASP A 139 -7.46 -2.87 4.75
N PHE A 140 -6.58 -2.06 4.13
CA PHE A 140 -5.81 -2.47 2.97
C PHE A 140 -4.92 -3.67 3.24
N VAL A 141 -4.32 -3.73 4.42
CA VAL A 141 -3.47 -4.84 4.83
C VAL A 141 -4.28 -6.12 5.03
N ASN A 142 -5.51 -6.03 5.55
CA ASN A 142 -6.38 -7.20 5.77
C ASN A 142 -6.70 -7.96 4.48
N HIS A 143 -6.79 -7.28 3.34
CA HIS A 143 -6.96 -7.92 2.03
C HIS A 143 -5.80 -8.83 1.63
N ASP A 144 -4.60 -8.62 2.18
CA ASP A 144 -3.45 -9.49 1.94
C ASP A 144 -3.43 -10.68 2.92
N VAL A 145 -4.19 -10.67 4.01
CA VAL A 145 -4.07 -11.68 5.07
C VAL A 145 -4.88 -12.94 4.75
N ASP A 146 -5.99 -12.85 4.04
CA ASP A 146 -6.83 -14.00 3.67
C ASP A 146 -6.55 -14.48 2.23
N PRO A 147 -6.03 -15.71 2.02
CA PRO A 147 -5.87 -16.27 0.68
C PRO A 147 -7.15 -16.23 -0.18
N ALA A 148 -8.34 -16.38 0.43
CA ALA A 148 -9.61 -16.36 -0.31
C ALA A 148 -9.85 -14.99 -0.96
N THR A 149 -9.53 -13.91 -0.26
CA THR A 149 -9.61 -12.53 -0.77
C THR A 149 -8.49 -12.23 -1.76
N VAL A 150 -7.28 -12.70 -1.49
CA VAL A 150 -6.11 -12.49 -2.38
C VAL A 150 -6.34 -13.08 -3.78
N PHE A 151 -6.92 -14.28 -3.85
CA PHE A 151 -7.13 -15.00 -5.11
C PHE A 151 -8.56 -14.88 -5.65
N GLU A 152 -9.36 -13.95 -5.13
CA GLU A 152 -10.71 -13.70 -5.63
C GLU A 152 -10.67 -13.34 -7.13
N GLY A 153 -11.53 -14.01 -7.92
CA GLY A 153 -11.60 -13.81 -9.37
C GLY A 153 -10.44 -14.42 -10.17
N CYS A 154 -9.51 -15.13 -9.53
CA CYS A 154 -8.47 -15.88 -10.24
C CYS A 154 -9.06 -17.13 -10.92
N GLN A 155 -8.64 -17.37 -12.15
CA GLN A 155 -8.85 -18.62 -12.87
C GLN A 155 -7.83 -19.66 -12.41
N GLU A 156 -8.12 -20.94 -12.65
CA GLU A 156 -7.18 -22.03 -12.40
C GLU A 156 -5.90 -21.81 -13.21
N ASP A 157 -4.74 -21.95 -12.56
CA ASP A 157 -3.48 -22.01 -13.25
C ASP A 157 -3.44 -23.27 -14.12
N THR A 158 -2.93 -23.16 -15.35
CA THR A 158 -2.71 -24.33 -16.22
C THR A 158 -1.68 -25.31 -15.67
N ASP A 159 -0.85 -24.84 -14.73
CA ASP A 159 0.13 -25.63 -13.99
C ASP A 159 -0.38 -25.83 -12.56
N GLU A 160 -0.79 -27.05 -12.19
CA GLU A 160 -1.17 -27.47 -10.83
C GLU A 160 0.05 -27.48 -9.88
N LYS A 161 0.77 -26.35 -9.75
CA LYS A 161 1.75 -26.20 -8.68
C LYS A 161 0.99 -25.86 -7.41
N ASP A 162 1.32 -26.60 -6.35
CA ASP A 162 0.85 -26.34 -5.00
C ASP A 162 1.47 -25.00 -4.53
N MET A 163 0.82 -23.89 -4.91
CA MET A 163 1.29 -22.53 -4.63
C MET A 163 0.89 -22.19 -3.19
N ASN A 164 1.71 -22.61 -2.23
CA ASN A 164 1.50 -22.28 -0.84
C ASN A 164 1.67 -20.76 -0.63
N TYR A 165 0.58 -20.09 -0.23
CA TYR A 165 0.59 -18.65 0.01
C TYR A 165 1.28 -18.32 1.34
N GLU A 166 2.48 -17.76 1.26
CA GLU A 166 3.24 -17.29 2.42
C GLU A 166 3.06 -15.78 2.60
N LEU A 167 2.62 -15.38 3.79
CA LEU A 167 2.56 -13.97 4.15
C LEU A 167 3.99 -13.43 4.37
N GLU A 168 4.25 -12.21 3.92
CA GLU A 168 5.55 -11.55 4.08
C GLU A 168 5.41 -10.15 4.64
N LEU A 169 6.37 -9.72 5.47
CA LEU A 169 6.50 -8.33 5.93
C LEU A 169 7.69 -7.71 5.21
N SER A 170 7.40 -6.74 4.36
CA SER A 170 8.40 -5.96 3.64
C SER A 170 8.62 -4.61 4.35
N LEU A 171 9.86 -4.37 4.75
CA LEU A 171 10.31 -3.14 5.41
C LEU A 171 11.17 -2.35 4.43
N ARG A 172 10.56 -1.32 3.85
CA ARG A 172 11.21 -0.41 2.91
C ARG A 172 11.85 0.74 3.66
N LYS A 173 13.02 1.22 3.21
CA LYS A 173 13.60 2.45 3.77
C LYS A 173 12.64 3.62 3.55
N TRP A 174 12.28 4.30 4.64
CA TRP A 174 11.36 5.43 4.58
C TRP A 174 12.06 6.68 4.02
N TYR A 175 11.35 7.40 3.16
CA TYR A 175 11.75 8.71 2.64
C TYR A 175 10.54 9.64 2.65
N ALA A 176 10.79 10.93 2.85
CA ALA A 176 9.82 11.97 2.54
C ALA A 176 9.68 12.06 1.01
N ILE A 177 8.68 11.35 0.47
CA ILE A 177 8.38 11.32 -0.96
C ILE A 177 7.49 12.51 -1.30
N ASP A 178 7.83 13.17 -2.41
CA ASP A 178 6.97 14.18 -3.01
C ASP A 178 6.05 13.48 -4.01
N ARG A 179 4.75 13.46 -3.67
CA ARG A 179 3.72 12.69 -4.37
C ARG A 179 3.48 13.16 -5.80
N SER A 180 3.84 14.41 -6.12
CA SER A 180 3.75 14.98 -7.47
C SER A 180 4.61 14.26 -8.50
N ARG A 181 5.57 13.45 -8.04
CA ARG A 181 6.51 12.68 -8.88
C ARG A 181 6.16 11.20 -8.97
N GLU A 182 5.02 10.79 -8.44
CA GLU A 182 4.54 9.40 -8.50
C GLU A 182 3.60 9.20 -9.69
N PHE A 183 3.87 8.14 -10.47
CA PHE A 183 3.08 7.78 -11.65
C PHE A 183 2.79 6.29 -11.66
N ARG A 184 1.54 5.92 -12.01
CA ARG A 184 1.18 4.54 -12.32
C ARG A 184 1.18 4.34 -13.83
N CYS A 185 1.92 3.33 -14.27
CA CYS A 185 2.12 3.02 -15.67
C CYS A 185 1.42 1.71 -16.01
N PHE A 186 0.81 1.61 -17.20
CA PHE A 186 0.01 0.46 -17.62
C PHE A 186 0.64 -0.22 -18.83
N VAL A 187 0.90 -1.53 -18.70
CA VAL A 187 1.49 -2.37 -19.74
C VAL A 187 0.51 -3.47 -20.10
N ARG A 188 0.32 -3.68 -21.40
CA ARG A 188 -0.54 -4.73 -21.94
C ARG A 188 0.05 -5.27 -23.23
N ASP A 189 0.10 -6.59 -23.35
CA ASP A 189 0.71 -7.27 -24.51
C ASP A 189 2.16 -6.83 -24.74
N ASN A 190 2.91 -6.61 -23.65
CA ASN A 190 4.27 -6.04 -23.67
C ASN A 190 4.38 -4.65 -24.33
N VAL A 191 3.31 -3.86 -24.32
CA VAL A 191 3.29 -2.48 -24.78
C VAL A 191 2.93 -1.55 -23.62
N LEU A 192 3.75 -0.53 -23.38
CA LEU A 192 3.45 0.55 -22.45
C LEU A 192 2.37 1.45 -23.06
N LEU A 193 1.17 1.40 -22.49
CA LEU A 193 0.01 2.14 -22.98
C LEU A 193 0.02 3.60 -22.54
N GLY A 194 0.45 3.84 -21.31
CA GLY A 194 0.41 5.17 -20.72
C GLY A 194 0.78 5.20 -19.25
N ALA A 195 0.85 6.41 -18.72
CA ALA A 195 1.13 6.71 -17.34
C ALA A 195 0.12 7.73 -16.81
N SER A 196 -0.35 7.51 -15.58
CA SER A 196 -1.27 8.39 -14.87
C SER A 196 -0.58 8.95 -13.63
N GLN A 197 -0.75 10.26 -13.39
CA GLN A 197 -0.39 10.88 -12.13
C GLN A 197 -1.05 10.14 -10.95
N ARG A 198 -0.27 9.79 -9.93
CA ARG A 198 -0.76 8.97 -8.80
C ARG A 198 -1.52 9.75 -7.74
N ASP A 199 -1.13 11.00 -7.53
CA ASP A 199 -1.71 11.90 -6.54
C ASP A 199 -2.86 12.72 -7.15
N SER A 200 -3.85 13.06 -6.35
CA SER A 200 -5.06 13.76 -6.83
C SER A 200 -4.94 15.29 -6.84
N ASN A 201 -3.78 15.86 -6.50
CA ASN A 201 -3.60 17.32 -6.52
C ASN A 201 -3.23 17.86 -7.90
N TYR A 202 -3.63 19.11 -8.19
CA TYR A 202 -3.17 19.82 -9.37
C TYR A 202 -1.71 20.30 -9.19
N TYR A 203 -0.88 20.02 -10.19
CA TYR A 203 0.50 20.50 -10.25
C TYR A 203 0.74 21.24 -11.57
N GLU A 204 0.92 22.56 -11.50
CA GLU A 204 1.06 23.43 -12.68
C GLU A 204 2.21 22.97 -13.60
N TYR A 205 3.36 22.61 -13.02
CA TYR A 205 4.53 22.19 -13.79
C TYR A 205 4.30 20.89 -14.60
N LEU A 206 3.38 20.01 -14.17
CA LEU A 206 3.04 18.80 -14.92
C LEU A 206 2.19 19.07 -16.16
N ASN A 207 1.66 20.28 -16.31
CA ASN A 207 0.88 20.72 -17.46
C ASN A 207 1.72 21.43 -18.53
N ASP A 208 3.00 21.69 -18.24
CA ASP A 208 3.95 22.17 -19.23
C ASP A 208 4.27 21.06 -20.26
N PRO A 209 4.08 21.29 -21.58
CA PRO A 209 4.28 20.25 -22.59
C PRO A 209 5.68 19.66 -22.63
N GLN A 210 6.72 20.48 -22.40
CA GLN A 210 8.11 20.02 -22.38
C GLN A 210 8.38 19.10 -21.18
N THR A 211 7.77 19.42 -20.04
CA THR A 211 7.82 18.59 -18.84
C THR A 211 7.11 17.25 -19.07
N GLN A 212 5.92 17.26 -19.68
CA GLN A 212 5.20 16.02 -20.02
C GLN A 212 6.00 15.12 -20.96
N GLU A 213 6.63 15.69 -21.99
CA GLU A 213 7.49 14.94 -22.91
C GLU A 213 8.70 14.33 -22.18
N SER A 214 9.32 15.10 -21.27
CA SER A 214 10.45 14.63 -20.46
C SER A 214 10.05 13.49 -19.51
N VAL A 215 8.92 13.64 -18.82
CA VAL A 215 8.37 12.60 -17.91
C VAL A 215 8.07 11.32 -18.69
N LEU A 216 7.37 11.41 -19.82
CA LEU A 216 7.08 10.25 -20.66
C LEU A 216 8.35 9.59 -21.19
N GLY A 217 9.34 10.37 -21.63
CA GLY A 217 10.62 9.84 -22.09
C GLY A 217 11.35 9.05 -21.01
N VAL A 218 11.34 9.54 -19.77
CA VAL A 218 11.97 8.86 -18.63
C VAL A 218 11.23 7.59 -18.24
N ILE A 219 9.90 7.59 -18.27
CA ILE A 219 9.06 6.41 -18.00
C ILE A 219 9.28 5.33 -19.07
N ASP A 220 9.21 5.70 -20.36
CA ASP A 220 9.40 4.76 -21.48
C ASP A 220 10.82 4.17 -21.46
N HIS A 221 11.85 5.00 -21.26
CA HIS A 221 13.22 4.54 -21.12
C HIS A 221 13.39 3.61 -19.91
N PHE A 222 12.88 3.98 -18.73
CA PHE A 222 12.96 3.15 -17.54
C PHE A 222 12.32 1.78 -17.76
N TRP A 223 11.13 1.74 -18.37
CA TRP A 223 10.41 0.51 -18.65
C TRP A 223 11.17 -0.39 -19.62
N ARG A 224 11.64 0.14 -20.75
CA ARG A 224 12.39 -0.63 -21.76
C ARG A 224 13.66 -1.25 -21.19
N GLU A 225 14.46 -0.44 -20.50
CA GLU A 225 15.79 -0.88 -20.03
C GLU A 225 15.70 -1.80 -18.81
N ASN A 226 14.71 -1.61 -17.93
CA ASN A 226 14.71 -2.26 -16.62
C ASN A 226 13.61 -3.32 -16.45
N ILE A 227 12.44 -3.15 -17.06
CA ILE A 227 11.25 -3.95 -16.74
C ILE A 227 10.82 -4.88 -17.89
N MET A 228 10.74 -4.38 -19.13
CA MET A 228 10.04 -5.02 -20.26
C MET A 228 10.32 -6.52 -20.41
N GLU A 229 11.59 -6.93 -20.46
CA GLU A 229 11.98 -8.33 -20.68
C GLU A 229 12.07 -9.17 -19.40
N ARG A 230 11.94 -8.53 -18.23
CA ARG A 230 12.30 -9.11 -16.93
C ARG A 230 11.12 -9.19 -15.96
N CYS A 231 9.97 -8.61 -16.30
CA CYS A 231 8.81 -8.54 -15.41
C CYS A 231 8.23 -9.94 -15.15
N PRO A 232 8.18 -10.41 -13.89
CA PRO A 232 7.66 -11.74 -13.58
C PRO A 232 6.14 -11.83 -13.76
N ALA A 233 5.42 -10.70 -13.78
CA ALA A 233 3.96 -10.66 -13.91
C ALA A 233 3.46 -11.05 -15.32
N GLY A 234 4.36 -11.24 -16.28
CA GLY A 234 4.03 -11.55 -17.67
C GLY A 234 3.77 -10.29 -18.50
N PRO A 235 2.98 -10.37 -19.58
CA PRO A 235 2.83 -9.28 -20.54
C PRO A 235 1.80 -8.21 -20.16
N HIS A 236 1.10 -8.38 -19.03
CA HIS A 236 0.06 -7.47 -18.57
C HIS A 236 0.26 -7.12 -17.10
N TYR A 237 0.56 -5.87 -16.82
CA TYR A 237 0.77 -5.38 -15.45
C TYR A 237 0.63 -3.87 -15.40
N ALA A 238 0.40 -3.36 -14.19
CA ALA A 238 0.64 -1.96 -13.86
C ALA A 238 1.90 -1.88 -12.99
N PHE A 239 2.65 -0.78 -13.09
CA PHE A 239 3.78 -0.54 -12.22
C PHE A 239 3.84 0.92 -11.80
N ASP A 240 4.25 1.16 -10.55
CA ASP A 240 4.32 2.48 -9.98
C ASP A 240 5.77 2.96 -9.98
N LEU A 241 6.00 4.18 -10.47
CA LEU A 241 7.30 4.83 -10.49
C LEU A 241 7.29 6.09 -9.62
N LEU A 242 8.44 6.35 -8.98
CA LEU A 242 8.77 7.62 -8.37
C LEU A 242 9.91 8.27 -9.14
N LEU A 243 9.66 9.39 -9.80
CA LEU A 243 10.69 10.14 -10.52
C LEU A 243 11.59 10.91 -9.54
N THR A 244 12.85 11.12 -9.91
CA THR A 244 13.79 11.96 -9.15
C THR A 244 13.42 13.44 -9.22
N ARG A 245 14.00 14.28 -8.36
CA ARG A 245 13.62 15.70 -8.25
C ARG A 245 13.84 16.51 -9.54
N ASP A 246 14.84 16.09 -10.32
CA ASP A 246 15.17 16.63 -11.64
C ASP A 246 14.34 15.99 -12.77
N LEU A 247 13.42 15.07 -12.44
CA LEU A 247 12.59 14.28 -13.36
C LEU A 247 13.39 13.45 -14.39
N CYS A 248 14.70 13.28 -14.21
CA CYS A 248 15.57 12.64 -15.20
C CYS A 248 15.77 11.13 -14.98
N ARG A 249 15.40 10.61 -13.81
CA ARG A 249 15.48 9.19 -13.44
C ARG A 249 14.23 8.78 -12.69
N ALA A 250 14.05 7.48 -12.51
CA ALA A 250 12.94 6.93 -11.75
C ALA A 250 13.39 5.78 -10.83
N HIS A 251 12.56 5.50 -9.84
CA HIS A 251 12.64 4.31 -8.99
C HIS A 251 11.35 3.52 -9.10
N LEU A 252 11.47 2.19 -9.24
CA LEU A 252 10.33 1.29 -9.17
C LEU A 252 9.80 1.25 -7.74
N VAL A 253 8.52 1.58 -7.58
CA VAL A 253 7.81 1.60 -6.30
C VAL A 253 7.01 0.33 -6.09
N ASP A 254 6.29 -0.13 -7.11
CA ASP A 254 5.40 -1.28 -7.00
C ASP A 254 5.07 -1.92 -8.35
N ILE A 255 4.63 -3.18 -8.34
CA ILE A 255 4.07 -3.89 -9.50
C ILE A 255 2.72 -4.47 -9.08
N ASN A 256 1.70 -4.27 -9.91
CA ASN A 256 0.33 -4.69 -9.69
C ASN A 256 -0.21 -5.45 -10.91
N PRO A 257 -1.13 -6.41 -10.71
CA PRO A 257 -1.77 -7.09 -11.83
C PRO A 257 -2.60 -6.10 -12.67
N PHE A 258 -2.69 -6.32 -13.98
CA PHE A 258 -3.64 -5.60 -14.83
C PHE A 258 -5.04 -6.23 -14.64
N ALA A 259 -5.74 -5.81 -13.59
CA ALA A 259 -6.98 -6.43 -13.14
C ALA A 259 -7.93 -5.39 -12.51
N PRO A 260 -9.24 -5.68 -12.38
CA PRO A 260 -10.22 -4.71 -11.85
C PRO A 260 -9.87 -4.09 -10.50
N ARG A 261 -9.14 -4.83 -9.64
CA ARG A 261 -8.71 -4.37 -8.32
C ARG A 261 -7.63 -3.29 -8.35
N THR A 262 -6.95 -3.11 -9.48
CA THR A 262 -5.90 -2.11 -9.64
C THR A 262 -6.54 -0.81 -10.11
N ASP A 263 -6.53 0.21 -9.24
CA ASP A 263 -7.07 1.52 -9.58
C ASP A 263 -6.41 2.11 -10.85
N PRO A 264 -7.19 2.42 -11.91
CA PRO A 264 -6.69 3.00 -13.15
C PRO A 264 -6.41 4.52 -13.03
N LEU A 265 -6.78 5.14 -11.91
CA LEU A 265 -6.58 6.56 -11.61
C LEU A 265 -7.26 7.47 -12.65
N LEU A 266 -6.49 8.27 -13.40
CA LEU A 266 -7.00 9.21 -14.40
C LEU A 266 -7.36 8.56 -15.74
N PHE A 267 -7.31 7.22 -15.82
CA PHE A 267 -7.81 6.47 -16.96
C PHE A 267 -9.06 5.67 -16.58
N THR A 268 -9.79 5.22 -17.60
CA THR A 268 -10.67 4.06 -17.47
C THR A 268 -10.02 2.82 -18.08
N TYR A 269 -10.47 1.63 -17.69
CA TYR A 269 -10.00 0.40 -18.32
C TYR A 269 -10.43 0.29 -19.79
N GLU A 270 -11.56 0.91 -20.15
CA GLU A 270 -12.05 1.04 -21.51
C GLU A 270 -11.11 1.91 -22.35
N GLU A 271 -10.65 3.04 -21.83
CA GLU A 271 -9.65 3.87 -22.48
C GLU A 271 -8.33 3.10 -22.69
N LEU A 272 -7.86 2.38 -21.67
CA LEU A 272 -6.66 1.54 -21.79
C LEU A 272 -6.85 0.45 -22.85
N GLN A 273 -8.03 -0.17 -22.94
CA GLN A 273 -8.35 -1.14 -23.99
C GLN A 273 -8.33 -0.51 -25.39
N ASP A 274 -8.86 0.71 -25.55
CA ASP A 274 -8.85 1.40 -26.83
C ASP A 274 -7.43 1.81 -27.26
N LEU A 275 -6.54 2.14 -26.32
CA LEU A 275 -5.12 2.37 -26.60
C LEU A 275 -4.41 1.13 -27.16
N VAL A 276 -4.79 -0.07 -26.68
CA VAL A 276 -4.29 -1.35 -27.22
C VAL A 276 -4.80 -1.54 -28.66
N ARG A 277 -6.09 -1.32 -28.91
CA ARG A 277 -6.71 -1.47 -30.23
C ARG A 277 -6.15 -0.50 -31.26
N GLY A 278 -5.87 0.73 -30.83
CA GLY A 278 -5.35 1.80 -31.68
C GLY A 278 -3.88 1.63 -32.08
N ALA A 279 -3.19 0.61 -31.55
CA ALA A 279 -1.74 0.40 -31.73
C ALA A 279 -0.96 1.69 -31.52
N THR A 280 -1.21 2.37 -30.40
CA THR A 280 -0.64 3.70 -30.16
C THR A 280 0.89 3.65 -30.17
N PRO A 281 1.56 4.40 -31.06
CA PRO A 281 3.02 4.33 -31.20
C PRO A 281 3.75 5.03 -30.03
N ARG A 282 3.02 5.80 -29.21
CA ARG A 282 3.55 6.51 -28.05
C ARG A 282 2.61 6.33 -26.85
N PRO A 283 3.15 6.10 -25.63
CA PRO A 283 2.35 6.07 -24.42
C PRO A 283 1.63 7.39 -24.16
N LYS A 284 0.40 7.33 -23.63
CA LYS A 284 -0.36 8.51 -23.19
C LYS A 284 0.01 8.91 -21.76
N LEU A 285 0.21 10.20 -21.50
CA LEU A 285 0.30 10.74 -20.14
C LEU A 285 -1.05 11.34 -19.74
N ALA A 286 -1.56 10.96 -18.56
CA ALA A 286 -2.71 11.58 -17.93
C ALA A 286 -2.26 12.29 -16.66
N VAL A 287 -2.49 13.60 -16.60
CA VAL A 287 -2.23 14.45 -15.44
C VAL A 287 -3.47 15.26 -15.13
N ILE A 288 -3.54 15.80 -13.92
CA ILE A 288 -4.62 16.70 -13.54
C ILE A 288 -4.41 18.04 -14.24
N ASP A 289 -5.35 18.40 -15.10
CA ASP A 289 -5.21 19.53 -16.02
C ASP A 289 -5.53 20.89 -15.40
N SER A 290 -6.23 20.91 -14.27
CA SER A 290 -6.70 22.12 -13.62
C SER A 290 -6.97 21.90 -12.13
N ALA A 291 -6.86 22.98 -11.34
CA ALA A 291 -7.26 22.97 -9.93
C ALA A 291 -8.77 22.74 -9.73
N ALA A 292 -9.57 22.94 -10.78
CA ALA A 292 -11.01 22.69 -10.77
C ALA A 292 -11.39 21.25 -11.16
N HIS A 293 -10.41 20.40 -11.50
CA HIS A 293 -10.63 18.99 -11.80
C HIS A 293 -11.33 18.30 -10.63
N VAL A 294 -12.26 17.39 -10.93
CA VAL A 294 -13.12 16.74 -9.91
C VAL A 294 -12.28 16.05 -8.82
N ASP A 295 -11.18 15.42 -9.22
CA ASP A 295 -10.26 14.76 -8.27
C ASP A 295 -9.44 15.74 -7.41
N ALA A 296 -9.12 16.93 -7.93
CA ALA A 296 -8.39 17.97 -7.20
C ALA A 296 -9.29 18.80 -6.27
N ALA A 297 -10.58 18.93 -6.61
CA ALA A 297 -11.56 19.66 -5.81
C ALA A 297 -12.05 18.88 -4.57
N ARG A 298 -11.58 17.64 -4.37
CA ARG A 298 -11.91 16.84 -3.18
C ARG A 298 -11.17 17.37 -1.95
N ASN A 299 -11.89 18.10 -1.09
CA ASN A 299 -11.37 18.62 0.19
C ASN A 299 -11.38 17.60 1.34
N ALA A 300 -11.84 16.36 1.11
CA ALA A 300 -11.90 15.32 2.14
C ALA A 300 -10.53 14.63 2.30
N PRO A 301 -10.08 14.33 3.53
CA PRO A 301 -8.89 13.52 3.76
C PRO A 301 -8.96 12.19 2.99
N THR A 302 -7.85 11.81 2.36
CA THR A 302 -7.75 10.51 1.67
C THR A 302 -8.02 9.38 2.68
N PHE A 303 -8.90 8.43 2.32
CA PHE A 303 -9.31 7.30 3.16
C PHE A 303 -10.03 7.68 4.47
N GLN A 304 -10.72 8.83 4.52
CA GLN A 304 -11.46 9.27 5.72
C GLN A 304 -12.43 8.21 6.29
N HIS A 305 -12.97 7.32 5.45
CA HIS A 305 -13.87 6.24 5.89
C HIS A 305 -13.17 5.13 6.69
N ASN A 306 -11.84 5.01 6.58
CA ASN A 306 -11.01 4.05 7.34
C ASN A 306 -10.40 4.70 8.60
N MET A 307 -10.73 5.96 8.88
CA MET A 307 -10.26 6.66 10.06
C MET A 307 -11.24 6.47 11.21
N VAL A 308 -10.74 6.06 12.37
CA VAL A 308 -11.51 5.92 13.61
C VAL A 308 -11.04 7.00 14.59
N PRO A 309 -11.92 7.67 15.36
CA PRO A 309 -11.46 8.60 16.40
C PRO A 309 -10.49 7.92 17.37
N LEU A 310 -9.41 8.61 17.76
CA LEU A 310 -8.39 8.06 18.68
C LEU A 310 -9.01 7.64 20.01
N GLU A 311 -10.00 8.40 20.48
CA GLU A 311 -10.78 8.12 21.69
C GLU A 311 -11.59 6.83 21.55
N ALA A 312 -12.12 6.55 20.37
CA ALA A 312 -12.84 5.31 20.10
C ALA A 312 -11.90 4.09 20.09
N LEU A 313 -10.66 4.23 19.60
CA LEU A 313 -9.66 3.16 19.71
C LEU A 313 -9.29 2.84 21.16
N HIS A 314 -9.17 3.86 22.02
CA HIS A 314 -8.93 3.66 23.45
C HIS A 314 -10.13 3.04 24.16
N LEU A 315 -11.36 3.40 23.76
CA LEU A 315 -12.59 2.82 24.30
C LEU A 315 -12.83 1.37 23.87
N ALA A 316 -12.30 0.95 22.72
CA ALA A 316 -12.41 -0.42 22.22
C ALA A 316 -11.46 -1.41 22.91
N ALA A 317 -10.41 -0.92 23.58
CA ALA A 317 -9.51 -1.77 24.34
C ALA A 317 -10.24 -2.33 25.58
N GLY A 318 -10.64 -3.62 25.51
CA GLY A 318 -11.22 -4.34 26.66
C GLY A 318 -12.73 -4.17 26.86
N ARG A 319 -13.50 -3.78 25.84
CA ARG A 319 -14.97 -3.70 25.93
C ARG A 319 -15.65 -4.62 24.93
N THR A 320 -16.79 -5.18 25.31
CA THR A 320 -17.62 -5.96 24.38
C THR A 320 -18.19 -5.06 23.28
N PRO A 321 -18.54 -5.60 22.10
CA PRO A 321 -19.08 -4.81 20.99
C PRO A 321 -20.34 -4.00 21.34
N HIS A 322 -21.13 -4.46 22.33
CA HIS A 322 -22.32 -3.75 22.81
C HIS A 322 -21.95 -2.52 23.64
N ASP A 323 -21.02 -2.69 24.58
CA ASP A 323 -20.53 -1.62 25.46
C ASP A 323 -19.73 -0.56 24.68
N PHE A 324 -19.05 -0.97 23.61
CA PHE A 324 -18.38 -0.07 22.67
C PHE A 324 -19.36 0.83 21.93
N ASN A 325 -20.48 0.26 21.44
CA ASN A 325 -21.44 1.02 20.64
C ASN A 325 -22.15 2.08 21.49
N ASP A 326 -22.50 1.75 22.73
CA ASP A 326 -23.10 2.68 23.68
C ASP A 326 -22.12 3.77 24.13
N ALA A 327 -20.85 3.40 24.39
CA ALA A 327 -19.79 4.36 24.73
C ALA A 327 -19.46 5.32 23.57
N LEU A 328 -19.40 4.80 22.34
CA LEU A 328 -19.14 5.59 21.14
C LEU A 328 -20.30 6.56 20.83
N VAL A 329 -21.56 6.11 20.99
CA VAL A 329 -22.74 6.96 20.81
C VAL A 329 -22.75 8.11 21.83
N GLU A 330 -22.38 7.83 23.08
CA GLU A 330 -22.36 8.85 24.12
C GLU A 330 -21.20 9.84 23.95
N GLU A 331 -20.05 9.37 23.44
CA GLU A 331 -18.91 10.23 23.10
C GLU A 331 -19.20 11.15 21.91
N ILE A 332 -19.86 10.63 20.88
CA ILE A 332 -20.32 11.42 19.73
C ILE A 332 -21.30 12.52 20.19
N ARG A 333 -22.18 12.22 21.15
CA ARG A 333 -23.09 13.21 21.75
C ARG A 333 -22.35 14.27 22.56
N ARG A 334 -21.33 13.88 23.32
CA ARG A 334 -20.51 14.80 24.12
C ARG A 334 -19.71 15.76 23.24
N SER A 335 -19.04 15.24 22.21
CA SER A 335 -18.30 16.04 21.24
C SER A 335 -19.21 17.00 20.45
N ALA A 336 -20.45 16.61 20.15
CA ALA A 336 -21.44 17.48 19.52
C ALA A 336 -21.96 18.59 20.46
N ALA A 337 -21.87 18.40 21.78
CA ALA A 337 -22.29 19.39 22.78
C ALA A 337 -21.17 20.38 23.16
N GLU A 338 -19.90 19.97 23.07
CA GLU A 338 -18.73 20.83 23.35
C GLU A 338 -18.33 21.72 22.15
N GLY A 339 -18.82 21.40 20.94
CA GLY A 339 -18.63 22.20 19.73
C GLY A 339 -19.73 23.24 19.44
N ALA A 340 -20.64 23.51 20.38
CA ALA A 340 -21.77 24.44 20.25
C ALA A 340 -21.55 25.79 20.95
#